data_AF-A0A0M0WXA6-F1
#
_entry.id   AF-A0A0M0WXA6-F1
#
_cell.length_a   1.000
_cell.length_b   1.000
_cell.length_c   1.000
_cell.angle_alpha   90.00
_cell.angle_beta   90.00
_cell.angle_gamma   90.00
#
_symmetry.space_group_name_H-M   'P 1'
#
loop_
_entity.id
_entity.type
_entity.pdbx_description
1 polymer ?
#
loop_
_entity_poly.entity_id
_entity_poly.type
_entity_poly.pdbx_seq_one_letter_code
_entity_poly.pdbx_strand_id
1 'polypeptide(L)'
;MVFLGTRNYFKVIKFLVCLSVSLCIINYPIISFAKTLDTNLASEKSESNDIDTGIANLNYNNSEVLAVNGDKVDSFVPKEGINANNKFIVVERNKKSLTTSPVDISIIDSMANRTYPGALQLANRSFADNQPSLLVAKRKPLNISIDLPGMKRENTMTVDNPTYGNVSGAVDELVSTWSEKYSTTHTLPARLQYSESMVYSKSQIASALNVSSQVLDNSLGIDFNAIASGEKKVMVAAYKQIFYTVSAELPNNPSDLFDDSVSFEELTRKGVSSDAPPVMVSNVAYGRTIYVKLETSSKSKDVQAAFKALLKDANTNVETSGQYKDIFEESSFTAVVLGGDSQKHNQVVSKDFNDIRKIIEDNAEFSLKNPAYPISYTSVFLKDNSIAAVHNNTDYIETTATEYSKGSILLDHYGAYVAQFEVAWDEFSYDENGKEVLSHKTWDESWKDKTAHFSTVIPLPPNSKNIRIYARECTGLAWDWWRTIIDEYNVPLSNEIKVSIGGTTLHPTGNIN
;
A
#
# COMPACT_ATOMS: atom_id res chain seq x y z
N MET A 1 19.12 -66.21 23.37
CA MET A 1 18.84 -66.52 21.95
C MET A 1 20.02 -65.94 21.16
N VAL A 2 21.19 -66.58 21.07
CA VAL A 2 21.60 -67.74 20.22
C VAL A 2 21.04 -67.57 18.80
N PHE A 3 21.78 -67.42 17.69
CA PHE A 3 22.97 -68.10 17.11
C PHE A 3 23.77 -67.10 16.22
N LEU A 4 25.12 -67.05 16.20
CA LEU A 4 26.09 -67.85 15.40
C LEU A 4 25.90 -67.77 13.86
N GLY A 5 26.89 -67.60 12.99
CA GLY A 5 28.37 -67.76 13.05
C GLY A 5 29.08 -67.05 11.86
N THR A 6 30.37 -66.67 11.93
CA THR A 6 31.60 -67.43 11.52
C THR A 6 31.55 -67.96 10.07
N ARG A 7 32.57 -67.97 9.21
CA ARG A 7 34.06 -67.84 9.19
C ARG A 7 34.42 -67.72 7.67
N ASN A 8 35.32 -66.85 7.19
CA ASN A 8 36.79 -66.95 7.13
C ASN A 8 37.38 -67.91 6.07
N TYR A 9 38.38 -67.42 5.29
CA TYR A 9 39.63 -68.06 4.79
C TYR A 9 39.94 -68.30 3.29
N PHE A 10 41.17 -67.85 2.93
CA PHE A 10 42.23 -68.47 2.08
C PHE A 10 42.07 -68.48 0.53
N LYS A 11 43.09 -68.39 -0.36
CA LYS A 11 44.57 -68.27 -0.33
C LYS A 11 45.07 -68.02 -1.80
N VAL A 12 46.04 -67.10 -2.00
CA VAL A 12 47.35 -67.20 -2.71
C VAL A 12 47.51 -68.01 -4.02
N ILE A 13 48.46 -67.55 -4.88
CA ILE A 13 49.41 -68.25 -5.82
C ILE A 13 49.17 -67.84 -7.30
N LYS A 14 50.00 -67.02 -7.99
CA LYS A 14 51.42 -67.07 -8.46
C LYS A 14 51.56 -67.45 -9.97
N PHE A 15 52.26 -66.57 -10.71
CA PHE A 15 53.35 -66.85 -11.70
C PHE A 15 53.10 -67.62 -13.02
N LEU A 16 53.44 -67.01 -14.18
CA LEU A 16 54.51 -67.36 -15.17
C LEU A 16 54.23 -66.64 -16.53
N VAL A 17 55.07 -65.74 -17.07
CA VAL A 17 56.28 -65.91 -17.93
C VAL A 17 56.03 -66.46 -19.35
N CYS A 18 56.38 -65.65 -20.36
CA CYS A 18 57.11 -65.98 -21.63
C CYS A 18 57.04 -64.73 -22.53
N LEU A 19 58.06 -63.89 -22.69
CA LEU A 19 59.38 -64.05 -23.33
C LEU A 19 59.33 -64.52 -24.79
N SER A 20 59.52 -63.58 -25.74
CA SER A 20 60.21 -63.84 -27.00
C SER A 20 60.90 -62.57 -27.50
N VAL A 21 62.23 -62.65 -27.49
CA VAL A 21 63.23 -61.71 -27.99
C VAL A 21 63.42 -61.92 -29.49
N SER A 22 63.60 -60.86 -30.29
CA SER A 22 64.70 -60.84 -31.27
C SER A 22 65.06 -59.44 -31.75
N LEU A 23 66.35 -59.14 -31.58
CA LEU A 23 67.11 -57.94 -31.94
C LEU A 23 67.37 -57.83 -33.45
N CYS A 24 67.48 -56.60 -33.95
CA CYS A 24 68.50 -56.18 -34.91
C CYS A 24 68.90 -54.71 -34.62
N ILE A 25 70.15 -54.51 -34.22
CA ILE A 25 70.84 -53.23 -33.94
C ILE A 25 71.74 -52.94 -35.15
N ILE A 26 71.95 -51.69 -35.59
CA ILE A 26 73.18 -50.85 -35.49
C ILE A 26 73.03 -49.77 -36.60
N ASN A 27 73.16 -48.44 -36.41
CA ASN A 27 74.36 -47.69 -35.95
C ASN A 27 74.04 -46.24 -35.50
N TYR A 28 74.75 -45.79 -34.46
CA TYR A 28 74.80 -44.45 -33.79
C TYR A 28 75.70 -43.42 -34.55
N PRO A 29 75.91 -42.14 -34.13
CA PRO A 29 75.68 -41.47 -32.82
C PRO A 29 74.93 -40.10 -32.87
N ILE A 30 74.43 -39.56 -31.75
CA ILE A 30 75.08 -38.53 -30.92
C ILE A 30 74.54 -38.60 -29.47
N ILE A 31 75.44 -38.30 -28.54
CA ILE A 31 75.38 -38.48 -27.09
C ILE A 31 74.70 -37.29 -26.37
N SER A 32 73.78 -37.63 -25.45
CA SER A 32 73.52 -37.10 -24.08
C SER A 32 73.61 -35.60 -23.77
N PHE A 33 72.54 -35.01 -23.19
CA PHE A 33 72.36 -34.77 -21.74
C PHE A 33 71.01 -34.05 -21.48
N ALA A 34 70.46 -34.26 -20.28
CA ALA A 34 69.14 -33.83 -19.80
C ALA A 34 68.96 -32.30 -19.60
N LYS A 35 67.73 -31.92 -19.17
CA LYS A 35 67.19 -30.61 -18.72
C LYS A 35 66.48 -29.85 -19.86
N THR A 36 65.26 -29.31 -19.71
CA THR A 36 64.70 -28.48 -18.63
C THR A 36 63.17 -28.57 -18.54
N LEU A 37 62.69 -28.38 -17.32
CA LEU A 37 61.32 -28.04 -16.94
C LEU A 37 60.94 -26.69 -17.61
N ASP A 38 60.02 -26.70 -18.57
CA ASP A 38 59.39 -25.45 -19.04
C ASP A 38 58.15 -25.18 -18.18
N THR A 39 58.36 -24.40 -17.14
CA THR A 39 57.34 -23.56 -16.50
C THR A 39 56.80 -22.58 -17.52
N ASN A 40 55.76 -22.97 -18.25
CA ASN A 40 54.79 -22.01 -18.75
C ASN A 40 53.72 -21.88 -17.66
N LEU A 41 53.96 -20.91 -16.76
CA LEU A 41 52.91 -20.23 -16.01
C LEU A 41 51.90 -19.71 -17.05
N ALA A 42 50.86 -20.49 -17.29
CA ALA A 42 49.61 -19.94 -17.76
C ALA A 42 49.19 -18.94 -16.68
N SER A 43 49.17 -17.66 -17.06
CA SER A 43 48.63 -16.58 -16.26
C SER A 43 47.32 -17.01 -15.62
N GLU A 44 47.26 -17.01 -14.29
CA GLU A 44 45.99 -16.92 -13.58
C GLU A 44 45.22 -15.75 -14.21
N LYS A 45 44.18 -16.08 -14.95
CA LYS A 45 43.26 -15.08 -15.48
C LYS A 45 42.58 -14.53 -14.22
N SER A 46 42.97 -13.34 -13.79
CA SER A 46 42.47 -12.72 -12.55
C SER A 46 40.95 -12.84 -12.49
N GLU A 47 40.44 -13.66 -11.57
CA GLU A 47 38.99 -13.88 -11.36
C GLU A 47 38.25 -12.55 -11.11
N SER A 48 38.96 -11.51 -10.64
CA SER A 48 38.44 -10.14 -10.55
C SER A 48 37.96 -9.57 -11.90
N ASN A 49 38.73 -9.79 -12.97
CA ASN A 49 38.37 -9.34 -14.32
C ASN A 49 37.20 -10.16 -14.89
N ASP A 50 36.98 -11.38 -14.39
CA ASP A 50 35.85 -12.23 -14.78
C ASP A 50 34.53 -11.72 -14.20
N ILE A 51 34.49 -11.36 -12.92
CA ILE A 51 33.29 -10.79 -12.27
C ILE A 51 32.85 -9.48 -12.95
N ASP A 52 33.77 -8.54 -13.14
CA ASP A 52 33.45 -7.22 -13.70
C ASP A 52 32.91 -7.36 -15.12
N THR A 53 33.57 -8.19 -15.94
CA THR A 53 33.14 -8.48 -17.32
C THR A 53 31.79 -9.21 -17.33
N GLY A 54 31.62 -10.20 -16.47
CA GLY A 54 30.38 -10.99 -16.37
C GLY A 54 29.17 -10.14 -16.00
N ILE A 55 29.29 -9.29 -14.99
CA ILE A 55 28.22 -8.38 -14.55
C ILE A 55 27.96 -7.31 -15.61
N ALA A 56 29.00 -6.74 -16.23
CA ALA A 56 28.84 -5.75 -17.30
C ALA A 56 28.08 -6.30 -18.52
N ASN A 57 28.27 -7.59 -18.82
CA ASN A 57 27.65 -8.29 -19.95
C ASN A 57 26.20 -8.74 -19.71
N LEU A 58 25.66 -8.60 -18.49
CA LEU A 58 24.25 -8.84 -18.23
C LEU A 58 23.40 -7.84 -19.02
N ASN A 59 22.52 -8.35 -19.88
CA ASN A 59 21.65 -7.55 -20.73
C ASN A 59 20.23 -7.52 -20.17
N TYR A 60 19.84 -6.40 -19.56
CA TYR A 60 18.53 -6.21 -18.93
C TYR A 60 18.14 -4.73 -18.95
N ASN A 61 16.83 -4.48 -18.83
CA ASN A 61 16.28 -3.14 -18.64
C ASN A 61 15.93 -2.95 -17.16
N ASN A 62 16.60 -2.02 -16.49
CA ASN A 62 16.44 -1.75 -15.06
C ASN A 62 14.97 -1.50 -14.68
N SER A 63 14.18 -0.89 -15.59
CA SER A 63 12.78 -0.61 -15.34
C SER A 63 11.84 -1.80 -15.52
N GLU A 64 12.23 -2.79 -16.31
CA GLU A 64 11.40 -3.98 -16.59
C GLU A 64 11.64 -5.09 -15.57
N VAL A 65 12.90 -5.28 -15.14
CA VAL A 65 13.30 -6.34 -14.20
C VAL A 65 12.53 -6.26 -12.88
N LEU A 66 12.23 -5.04 -12.42
CA LEU A 66 11.49 -4.77 -11.19
C LEU A 66 10.09 -4.20 -11.46
N ALA A 67 9.52 -4.45 -12.63
CA ALA A 67 8.15 -4.08 -12.93
C ALA A 67 7.15 -5.04 -12.24
N VAL A 68 6.16 -4.45 -11.56
CA VAL A 68 5.07 -5.15 -10.89
C VAL A 68 3.76 -4.74 -11.53
N ASN A 69 3.12 -5.68 -12.22
CA ASN A 69 1.76 -5.49 -12.72
C ASN A 69 0.78 -6.04 -11.70
N GLY A 70 -0.06 -5.17 -11.15
CA GLY A 70 -1.16 -5.51 -10.26
C GLY A 70 -2.41 -5.96 -11.03
N ASP A 71 -3.57 -5.65 -10.47
CA ASP A 71 -4.85 -6.07 -11.03
C ASP A 71 -5.12 -5.35 -12.36
N LYS A 72 -5.81 -6.06 -13.27
CA LYS A 72 -6.40 -5.48 -14.48
C LYS A 72 -7.91 -5.54 -14.35
N VAL A 73 -8.57 -4.43 -14.66
CA VAL A 73 -10.03 -4.35 -14.58
C VAL A 73 -10.63 -4.32 -15.98
N ASP A 74 -11.31 -5.40 -16.34
CA ASP A 74 -11.88 -5.60 -17.68
C ASP A 74 -13.38 -5.25 -17.74
N SER A 75 -14.15 -5.49 -16.67
CA SER A 75 -15.59 -5.23 -16.63
C SER A 75 -16.07 -4.92 -15.21
N PHE A 76 -17.02 -4.00 -15.09
CA PHE A 76 -17.73 -3.64 -13.86
C PHE A 76 -19.04 -2.92 -14.21
N VAL A 77 -20.00 -2.92 -13.28
CA VAL A 77 -21.24 -2.12 -13.41
C VAL A 77 -20.95 -0.70 -12.89
N PRO A 78 -21.09 0.35 -13.73
CA PRO A 78 -20.71 1.71 -13.36
C PRO A 78 -21.56 2.34 -12.25
N LYS A 79 -22.85 2.01 -12.19
CA LYS A 79 -23.77 2.48 -11.16
C LYS A 79 -24.78 1.41 -10.79
N GLU A 80 -25.08 1.27 -9.51
CA GLU A 80 -26.14 0.38 -9.03
C GLU A 80 -26.92 1.04 -7.89
N GLY A 81 -28.19 0.64 -7.75
CA GLY A 81 -29.07 1.08 -6.67
C GLY A 81 -29.44 -0.08 -5.77
N ILE A 82 -29.22 0.06 -4.47
CA ILE A 82 -29.47 -0.96 -3.46
C ILE A 82 -30.47 -0.42 -2.44
N ASN A 83 -31.57 -1.16 -2.23
CA ASN A 83 -32.50 -0.88 -1.14
C ASN A 83 -32.02 -1.59 0.13
N ALA A 84 -31.68 -0.84 1.18
CA ALA A 84 -31.22 -1.39 2.45
C ALA A 84 -31.77 -0.56 3.62
N ASN A 85 -32.33 -1.22 4.63
CA ASN A 85 -32.76 -0.59 5.91
C ASN A 85 -33.62 0.68 5.74
N ASN A 86 -34.61 0.68 4.85
CA ASN A 86 -35.47 1.84 4.51
C ASN A 86 -34.74 3.03 3.87
N LYS A 87 -33.54 2.80 3.33
CA LYS A 87 -32.76 3.78 2.57
C LYS A 87 -32.46 3.24 1.17
N PHE A 88 -32.12 4.14 0.27
CA PHE A 88 -31.65 3.81 -1.07
C PHE A 88 -30.19 4.21 -1.19
N ILE A 89 -29.32 3.25 -1.48
CA ILE A 89 -27.89 3.45 -1.61
C ILE A 89 -27.54 3.38 -3.09
N VAL A 90 -26.93 4.43 -3.61
CA VAL A 90 -26.37 4.47 -4.96
C VAL A 90 -24.89 4.24 -4.86
N VAL A 91 -24.41 3.16 -5.46
CA VAL A 91 -22.99 2.85 -5.56
C VAL A 91 -22.53 3.19 -6.96
N GLU A 92 -21.56 4.09 -7.08
CA GLU A 92 -20.90 4.46 -8.33
C GLU A 92 -19.48 3.89 -8.36
N ARG A 93 -19.08 3.35 -9.50
CA ARG A 93 -17.80 2.70 -9.72
C ARG A 93 -17.10 3.35 -10.89
N ASN A 94 -15.84 3.71 -10.72
CA ASN A 94 -15.00 4.27 -11.77
C ASN A 94 -13.68 3.52 -11.85
N LYS A 95 -13.31 3.08 -13.06
CA LYS A 95 -11.98 2.51 -13.31
C LYS A 95 -10.93 3.61 -13.20
N LYS A 96 -9.88 3.33 -12.42
CA LYS A 96 -8.67 4.14 -12.31
C LYS A 96 -7.44 3.27 -12.49
N SER A 97 -6.33 3.91 -12.83
CA SER A 97 -5.01 3.27 -12.93
C SER A 97 -4.02 4.02 -12.03
N LEU A 98 -3.09 3.30 -11.43
CA LEU A 98 -2.03 3.83 -10.58
C LEU A 98 -0.69 3.31 -11.05
N THR A 99 0.24 4.23 -11.32
CA THR A 99 1.64 3.92 -11.62
C THR A 99 2.53 4.57 -10.57
N THR A 100 3.41 3.80 -9.93
CA THR A 100 4.40 4.30 -8.97
C THR A 100 5.78 3.73 -9.25
N SER A 101 6.83 4.43 -8.83
CA SER A 101 8.22 3.97 -8.99
C SER A 101 9.05 4.23 -7.74
N PRO A 102 8.68 3.65 -6.58
CA PRO A 102 9.44 3.80 -5.34
C PRO A 102 10.88 3.27 -5.48
N VAL A 103 11.80 4.03 -4.89
CA VAL A 103 13.21 3.65 -4.70
C VAL A 103 13.50 3.19 -3.27
N ASP A 104 12.74 3.71 -2.30
CA ASP A 104 12.72 3.20 -0.94
C ASP A 104 11.87 1.94 -0.91
N ILE A 105 12.37 0.83 -0.40
CA ILE A 105 11.65 -0.44 -0.34
C ILE A 105 11.41 -0.78 1.11
N SER A 106 10.14 -1.00 1.48
CA SER A 106 9.75 -1.33 2.84
C SER A 106 10.29 -2.69 3.27
N ILE A 107 10.76 -2.79 4.52
CA ILE A 107 11.26 -4.04 5.10
C ILE A 107 10.15 -4.70 5.92
N ILE A 108 9.99 -6.01 5.74
CA ILE A 108 9.13 -6.84 6.58
C ILE A 108 10.02 -7.43 7.68
N ASP A 109 9.60 -7.40 8.95
CA ASP A 109 10.40 -7.86 10.09
C ASP A 109 10.98 -9.28 9.90
N SER A 110 10.21 -10.20 9.30
CA SER A 110 10.66 -11.56 9.00
C SER A 110 11.83 -11.62 8.01
N MET A 111 12.04 -10.57 7.22
CA MET A 111 13.08 -10.44 6.20
C MET A 111 14.24 -9.54 6.64
N ALA A 112 14.24 -9.02 7.87
CA ALA A 112 15.27 -8.09 8.35
C ALA A 112 16.70 -8.66 8.27
N ASN A 113 16.87 -9.96 8.47
CA ASN A 113 18.18 -10.63 8.34
C ASN A 113 18.73 -10.71 6.90
N ARG A 114 17.92 -10.33 5.90
CA ARG A 114 18.30 -10.29 4.48
C ARG A 114 18.58 -8.87 3.98
N THR A 115 18.34 -7.87 4.81
CA THR A 115 18.43 -6.46 4.42
C THR A 115 19.27 -5.70 5.43
N TYR A 116 20.54 -5.48 5.06
CA TYR A 116 21.50 -4.72 5.85
C TYR A 116 22.44 -3.95 4.89
N PRO A 117 23.07 -2.85 5.33
CA PRO A 117 23.99 -2.08 4.48
C PRO A 117 25.07 -2.97 3.87
N GLY A 118 25.19 -2.98 2.54
CA GLY A 118 26.15 -3.82 1.82
C GLY A 118 25.72 -5.25 1.53
N ALA A 119 24.50 -5.64 1.91
CA ALA A 119 23.92 -6.92 1.50
C ALA A 119 23.79 -6.98 -0.01
N LEU A 120 24.04 -8.16 -0.59
CA LEU A 120 23.82 -8.41 -2.01
C LEU A 120 22.54 -9.21 -2.18
N GLN A 121 21.71 -8.76 -3.11
CA GLN A 121 20.41 -9.34 -3.41
C GLN A 121 20.26 -9.53 -4.93
N LEU A 122 19.26 -10.29 -5.33
CA LEU A 122 18.88 -10.45 -6.72
C LEU A 122 17.64 -9.59 -7.02
N ALA A 123 17.72 -8.71 -8.02
CA ALA A 123 16.58 -7.95 -8.51
C ALA A 123 15.66 -8.88 -9.31
N ASN A 124 14.68 -9.45 -8.65
CA ASN A 124 13.70 -10.37 -9.24
C ASN A 124 12.32 -10.14 -8.61
N ARG A 125 11.35 -11.01 -8.94
CA ARG A 125 10.01 -10.91 -8.38
C ARG A 125 9.98 -10.91 -6.85
N SER A 126 10.80 -11.75 -6.21
CA SER A 126 10.86 -11.83 -4.74
C SER A 126 11.37 -10.53 -4.11
N PHE A 127 12.32 -9.83 -4.74
CA PHE A 127 12.73 -8.49 -4.33
C PHE A 127 11.58 -7.49 -4.41
N ALA A 128 10.83 -7.49 -5.51
CA ALA A 128 9.67 -6.61 -5.68
C ALA A 128 8.51 -6.91 -4.70
N ASP A 129 8.39 -8.16 -4.25
CA ASP A 129 7.42 -8.62 -3.24
C ASP A 129 7.91 -8.42 -1.78
N ASN A 130 8.95 -7.61 -1.56
CA ASN A 130 9.59 -7.35 -0.26
C ASN A 130 10.18 -8.61 0.43
N GLN A 131 10.50 -9.65 -0.33
CA GLN A 131 11.12 -10.90 0.12
C GLN A 131 12.42 -11.18 -0.65
N PRO A 132 13.43 -10.31 -0.55
CA PRO A 132 14.60 -10.38 -1.42
C PRO A 132 15.40 -11.68 -1.25
N SER A 133 15.86 -12.22 -2.38
CA SER A 133 16.79 -13.35 -2.40
C SER A 133 18.21 -12.85 -2.16
N LEU A 134 18.91 -13.42 -1.18
CA LEU A 134 20.30 -13.05 -0.87
C LEU A 134 21.28 -13.70 -1.85
N LEU A 135 22.25 -12.92 -2.32
CA LEU A 135 23.43 -13.41 -3.04
C LEU A 135 24.59 -13.51 -2.05
N VAL A 136 24.76 -14.68 -1.44
CA VAL A 136 25.83 -14.91 -0.46
C VAL A 136 27.08 -15.38 -1.18
N ALA A 137 28.19 -14.67 -1.05
CA ALA A 137 29.52 -15.06 -1.53
C ALA A 137 30.59 -14.59 -0.53
N LYS A 138 31.84 -15.03 -0.68
CA LYS A 138 32.93 -14.51 0.15
C LYS A 138 33.19 -13.04 -0.24
N ARG A 139 33.27 -12.16 0.75
CA ARG A 139 33.27 -10.69 0.56
C ARG A 139 34.59 -10.07 0.97
N LYS A 140 34.94 -8.95 0.34
CA LYS A 140 35.97 -8.03 0.82
C LYS A 140 35.42 -7.13 1.95
N PRO A 141 36.30 -6.48 2.73
CA PRO A 141 35.88 -5.48 3.71
C PRO A 141 35.02 -4.36 3.09
N LEU A 142 34.08 -3.84 3.86
CA LEU A 142 33.18 -2.78 3.42
C LEU A 142 33.06 -1.68 4.48
N ASN A 143 33.15 -0.43 4.06
CA ASN A 143 32.85 0.70 4.95
C ASN A 143 31.35 0.94 5.01
N ILE A 144 30.85 1.16 6.23
CA ILE A 144 29.51 1.65 6.49
C ILE A 144 29.58 2.98 7.23
N SER A 145 28.64 3.87 6.97
CA SER A 145 28.54 5.18 7.60
C SER A 145 27.13 5.45 8.11
N ILE A 146 27.01 5.98 9.33
CA ILE A 146 25.74 6.41 9.93
C ILE A 146 25.59 7.93 9.84
N ASP A 147 24.37 8.43 9.69
CA ASP A 147 24.08 9.87 9.54
C ASP A 147 23.68 10.59 10.84
N LEU A 148 24.05 10.01 11.99
CA LEU A 148 23.78 10.60 13.30
C LEU A 148 24.56 11.91 13.53
N PRO A 149 23.92 12.94 14.14
CA PRO A 149 24.51 14.26 14.28
C PRO A 149 25.69 14.28 15.26
N GLY A 150 26.67 15.14 15.00
CA GLY A 150 27.79 15.40 15.92
C GLY A 150 29.00 14.44 15.80
N MET A 151 28.84 13.28 15.17
CA MET A 151 29.91 12.26 15.08
C MET A 151 31.10 12.65 14.19
N LYS A 152 30.91 13.56 13.22
CA LYS A 152 31.96 14.03 12.29
C LYS A 152 32.70 12.87 11.59
N ARG A 153 33.91 12.52 12.04
CA ARG A 153 34.75 11.44 11.48
C ARG A 153 34.58 10.10 12.21
N GLU A 154 33.84 10.07 13.30
CA GLU A 154 33.56 8.86 14.09
C GLU A 154 32.30 8.13 13.61
N ASN A 155 31.73 8.53 12.47
CA ASN A 155 30.47 8.01 11.96
C ASN A 155 30.64 6.84 10.97
N THR A 156 31.87 6.37 10.75
CA THR A 156 32.20 5.36 9.73
C THR A 156 32.98 4.22 10.39
N MET A 157 32.66 2.99 9.99
CA MET A 157 33.34 1.77 10.43
C MET A 157 33.61 0.84 9.25
N THR A 158 34.78 0.20 9.24
CA THR A 158 35.13 -0.85 8.29
C THR A 158 34.69 -2.21 8.84
N VAL A 159 33.96 -2.98 8.04
CA VAL A 159 33.48 -4.33 8.39
C VAL A 159 34.20 -5.34 7.50
N ASP A 160 35.15 -6.11 8.06
CA ASP A 160 36.03 -6.99 7.29
C ASP A 160 35.30 -8.13 6.55
N ASN A 161 34.22 -8.65 7.14
CA ASN A 161 33.37 -9.68 6.53
C ASN A 161 31.90 -9.24 6.66
N PRO A 162 31.34 -8.53 5.67
CA PRO A 162 30.01 -7.90 5.74
C PRO A 162 28.85 -8.92 5.65
N THR A 163 28.74 -9.75 6.68
CA THR A 163 27.58 -10.60 6.98
C THR A 163 26.57 -9.81 7.81
N TYR A 164 25.31 -10.25 7.85
CA TYR A 164 24.27 -9.61 8.68
C TYR A 164 24.74 -9.38 10.13
N GLY A 165 25.27 -10.41 10.80
CA GLY A 165 25.69 -10.29 12.20
C GLY A 165 26.82 -9.28 12.42
N ASN A 166 27.81 -9.26 11.54
CA ASN A 166 28.94 -8.33 11.66
C ASN A 166 28.52 -6.88 11.35
N VAL A 167 27.66 -6.68 10.34
CA VAL A 167 27.14 -5.36 10.00
C VAL A 167 26.20 -4.85 11.08
N SER A 168 25.31 -5.68 11.61
CA SER A 168 24.45 -5.31 12.75
C SER A 168 25.28 -4.92 13.97
N GLY A 169 26.31 -5.69 14.31
CA GLY A 169 27.22 -5.34 15.42
C GLY A 169 27.94 -4.01 15.20
N ALA A 170 28.40 -3.74 13.97
CA ALA A 170 29.02 -2.47 13.61
C ALA A 170 28.04 -1.28 13.72
N VAL A 171 26.78 -1.47 13.29
CA VAL A 171 25.72 -0.46 13.48
C VAL A 171 25.44 -0.21 14.96
N ASP A 172 25.33 -1.27 15.77
CA ASP A 172 25.11 -1.16 17.21
C ASP A 172 26.26 -0.41 17.90
N GLU A 173 27.51 -0.63 17.48
CA GLU A 173 28.67 0.08 18.02
C GLU A 173 28.69 1.57 17.64
N LEU A 174 28.32 1.91 16.39
CA LEU A 174 28.17 3.30 15.95
C LEU A 174 27.06 4.02 16.74
N VAL A 175 25.92 3.37 16.94
CA VAL A 175 24.79 3.91 17.72
C VAL A 175 25.17 4.06 19.20
N SER A 176 25.86 3.08 19.78
CA SER A 176 26.33 3.13 21.17
C SER A 176 27.33 4.27 21.36
N THR A 177 28.29 4.41 20.44
CA THR A 177 29.25 5.52 20.42
C THR A 177 28.53 6.87 20.40
N TRP A 178 27.48 6.99 19.57
CA TRP A 178 26.69 8.22 19.52
C TRP A 178 25.94 8.49 20.82
N SER A 179 25.32 7.46 21.38
CA SER A 179 24.56 7.56 22.61
C SER A 179 25.45 7.97 23.79
N GLU A 180 26.67 7.46 23.88
CA GLU A 180 27.58 7.79 24.98
C GLU A 180 28.19 9.19 24.86
N LYS A 181 28.55 9.61 23.65
CA LYS A 181 29.33 10.85 23.43
C LYS A 181 28.49 12.07 23.07
N TYR A 182 27.35 11.91 22.40
CA TYR A 182 26.65 13.03 21.76
C TYR A 182 25.17 13.18 22.15
N SER A 183 24.51 12.15 22.69
CA SER A 183 23.07 12.20 23.02
C SER A 183 22.68 13.23 24.08
N THR A 184 23.62 13.63 24.96
CA THR A 184 23.37 14.65 25.99
C THR A 184 23.27 16.07 25.42
N THR A 185 23.82 16.29 24.22
CA THR A 185 23.86 17.62 23.56
C THR A 185 23.00 17.68 22.30
N HIS A 186 22.55 16.53 21.79
CA HIS A 186 21.76 16.42 20.57
C HIS A 186 20.53 15.53 20.84
N THR A 187 19.35 16.06 20.60
CA THR A 187 18.13 15.26 20.44
C THR A 187 18.03 14.78 19.00
N LEU A 188 17.36 13.65 18.79
CA LEU A 188 17.19 13.05 17.46
C LEU A 188 15.70 12.87 17.15
N PRO A 189 14.99 13.96 16.79
CA PRO A 189 13.64 13.85 16.28
C PRO A 189 13.66 13.09 14.96
N ALA A 190 12.67 12.23 14.76
CA ALA A 190 12.55 11.45 13.55
C ALA A 190 12.32 12.34 12.33
N ARG A 191 12.99 12.02 11.22
CA ARG A 191 12.60 12.49 9.90
C ARG A 191 11.33 11.76 9.49
N LEU A 192 10.20 12.46 9.53
CA LEU A 192 8.91 11.89 9.18
C LEU A 192 8.69 11.88 7.66
N GLN A 193 8.51 10.70 7.09
CA GLN A 193 7.92 10.50 5.77
C GLN A 193 6.44 10.11 5.94
N TYR A 194 5.55 10.89 5.33
CA TYR A 194 4.10 10.71 5.43
C TYR A 194 3.51 10.33 4.08
N SER A 195 2.62 9.34 4.07
CA SER A 195 1.78 8.99 2.93
C SER A 195 0.38 8.59 3.38
N GLU A 196 -0.63 8.85 2.56
CA GLU A 196 -2.02 8.50 2.84
C GLU A 196 -2.75 8.08 1.55
N SER A 197 -3.72 7.18 1.67
CA SER A 197 -4.59 6.83 0.55
C SER A 197 -5.93 6.28 1.04
N MET A 198 -6.98 6.53 0.26
CA MET A 198 -8.22 5.74 0.35
C MET A 198 -7.92 4.32 -0.14
N VAL A 199 -8.56 3.34 0.48
CA VAL A 199 -8.39 1.93 0.15
C VAL A 199 -9.50 1.49 -0.79
N TYR A 200 -9.13 0.87 -1.92
CA TYR A 200 -10.08 0.31 -2.89
C TYR A 200 -9.76 -1.15 -3.25
N SER A 201 -8.48 -1.49 -3.41
CA SER A 201 -8.02 -2.86 -3.64
C SER A 201 -6.69 -3.12 -2.93
N LYS A 202 -6.34 -4.41 -2.76
CA LYS A 202 -5.07 -4.82 -2.15
C LYS A 202 -3.86 -4.30 -2.92
N SER A 203 -3.89 -4.42 -4.25
CA SER A 203 -2.85 -3.95 -5.16
C SER A 203 -2.70 -2.42 -5.10
N GLN A 204 -3.82 -1.68 -5.17
CA GLN A 204 -3.83 -0.22 -5.15
C GLN A 204 -3.23 0.34 -3.86
N ILE A 205 -3.66 -0.13 -2.69
CA ILE A 205 -3.17 0.42 -1.42
C ILE A 205 -1.69 0.07 -1.19
N ALA A 206 -1.27 -1.13 -1.57
CA ALA A 206 0.13 -1.55 -1.49
C ALA A 206 1.03 -0.66 -2.37
N SER A 207 0.61 -0.40 -3.61
CA SER A 207 1.35 0.49 -4.51
C SER A 207 1.30 1.96 -4.09
N ALA A 208 0.20 2.42 -3.49
CA ALA A 208 0.03 3.80 -3.06
C ALA A 208 0.86 4.14 -1.81
N LEU A 209 0.94 3.21 -0.84
CA LEU A 209 1.72 3.38 0.38
C LEU A 209 3.14 2.81 0.28
N ASN A 210 3.45 2.09 -0.80
CA ASN A 210 4.73 1.42 -1.03
C ASN A 210 5.06 0.39 0.08
N VAL A 211 4.08 -0.44 0.41
CA VAL A 211 4.14 -1.45 1.48
C VAL A 211 3.51 -2.74 0.97
N SER A 212 4.02 -3.87 1.42
CA SER A 212 3.42 -5.17 1.12
C SER A 212 1.95 -5.21 1.56
N SER A 213 1.06 -5.63 0.65
CA SER A 213 -0.36 -5.80 0.95
C SER A 213 -0.60 -6.78 2.10
N GLN A 214 0.25 -7.80 2.24
CA GLN A 214 0.17 -8.79 3.32
C GLN A 214 0.45 -8.15 4.68
N VAL A 215 1.41 -7.22 4.76
CA VAL A 215 1.72 -6.50 6.00
C VAL A 215 0.53 -5.64 6.42
N LEU A 216 -0.07 -4.91 5.47
CA LEU A 216 -1.24 -4.07 5.75
C LEU A 216 -2.44 -4.91 6.19
N ASP A 217 -2.73 -6.01 5.48
CA ASP A 217 -3.88 -6.88 5.75
C ASP A 217 -3.75 -7.56 7.12
N ASN A 218 -2.59 -8.18 7.40
CA ASN A 218 -2.32 -8.85 8.67
C ASN A 218 -2.27 -7.89 9.86
N SER A 219 -1.84 -6.65 9.66
CA SER A 219 -1.69 -5.67 10.75
C SER A 219 -2.99 -4.91 11.03
N LEU A 220 -3.68 -4.45 9.99
CA LEU A 220 -4.81 -3.52 10.12
C LEU A 220 -6.18 -4.19 9.98
N GLY A 221 -6.26 -5.43 9.49
CA GLY A 221 -7.52 -6.14 9.26
C GLY A 221 -8.44 -5.35 8.34
N ILE A 222 -8.03 -5.14 7.09
CA ILE A 222 -8.79 -4.34 6.12
C ILE A 222 -9.83 -5.24 5.44
N ASP A 223 -11.10 -4.89 5.58
CA ASP A 223 -12.20 -5.60 4.91
C ASP A 223 -12.41 -5.08 3.48
N PHE A 224 -11.67 -5.64 2.53
CA PHE A 224 -11.77 -5.28 1.11
C PHE A 224 -13.15 -5.63 0.50
N ASN A 225 -13.86 -6.61 1.05
CA ASN A 225 -15.19 -6.97 0.55
C ASN A 225 -16.22 -5.90 0.92
N ALA A 226 -16.20 -5.43 2.17
CA ALA A 226 -17.05 -4.34 2.63
C ALA A 226 -16.74 -3.01 1.90
N ILE A 227 -15.48 -2.78 1.50
CA ILE A 227 -15.10 -1.63 0.67
C ILE A 227 -15.69 -1.76 -0.74
N ALA A 228 -15.53 -2.93 -1.38
CA ALA A 228 -16.01 -3.16 -2.74
C ALA A 228 -17.55 -3.11 -2.87
N SER A 229 -18.28 -3.50 -1.82
CA SER A 229 -19.74 -3.39 -1.75
C SER A 229 -20.23 -1.98 -1.39
N GLY A 230 -19.32 -1.05 -1.06
CA GLY A 230 -19.66 0.29 -0.58
C GLY A 230 -20.18 0.32 0.86
N GLU A 231 -20.12 -0.78 1.61
CA GLU A 231 -20.51 -0.88 3.02
C GLU A 231 -19.55 -0.11 3.94
N LYS A 232 -18.26 -0.06 3.62
CA LYS A 232 -17.26 0.68 4.40
C LYS A 232 -16.43 1.60 3.51
N LYS A 233 -15.99 2.72 4.08
CA LYS A 233 -14.95 3.58 3.51
C LYS A 233 -13.74 3.53 4.43
N VAL A 234 -12.58 3.25 3.86
CA VAL A 234 -11.33 3.09 4.61
C VAL A 234 -10.24 3.99 4.02
N MET A 235 -9.52 4.69 4.88
CA MET A 235 -8.27 5.38 4.58
C MET A 235 -7.16 4.76 5.39
N VAL A 236 -5.97 4.63 4.80
CA VAL A 236 -4.77 4.26 5.53
C VAL A 236 -3.71 5.35 5.35
N ALA A 237 -3.13 5.77 6.46
CA ALA A 237 -1.96 6.63 6.50
C ALA A 237 -0.74 5.84 7.04
N ALA A 238 0.43 6.11 6.48
CA ALA A 238 1.71 5.55 6.90
C ALA A 238 2.65 6.68 7.34
N TYR A 239 3.07 6.62 8.60
CA TYR A 239 4.04 7.51 9.22
C TYR A 239 5.35 6.77 9.40
N LYS A 240 6.29 7.00 8.49
CA LYS A 240 7.62 6.39 8.55
C LYS A 240 8.56 7.37 9.24
N GLN A 241 8.88 7.06 10.49
CA GLN A 241 9.70 7.86 11.39
C GLN A 241 11.14 7.37 11.31
N ILE A 242 11.96 8.03 10.49
CA ILE A 242 13.36 7.66 10.28
C ILE A 242 14.22 8.36 11.33
N PHE A 243 14.82 7.59 12.24
CA PHE A 243 15.75 8.11 13.24
C PHE A 243 17.12 8.38 12.62
N TYR A 244 17.66 7.41 11.90
CA TYR A 244 18.93 7.52 11.19
C TYR A 244 18.97 6.58 9.99
N THR A 245 19.94 6.75 9.11
CA THR A 245 20.24 5.85 8.01
C THR A 245 21.68 5.39 8.09
N VAL A 246 21.91 4.14 7.68
CA VAL A 246 23.26 3.60 7.51
C VAL A 246 23.48 3.30 6.04
N SER A 247 24.50 3.92 5.47
CA SER A 247 24.90 3.76 4.08
C SER A 247 26.12 2.86 3.97
N ALA A 248 26.17 2.04 2.92
CA ALA A 248 27.36 1.29 2.53
C ALA A 248 28.13 2.05 1.45
N GLU A 249 29.45 2.03 1.51
CA GLU A 249 30.30 2.58 0.46
C GLU A 249 30.03 1.87 -0.87
N LEU A 250 29.83 2.66 -1.95
CA LEU A 250 29.60 2.11 -3.28
C LEU A 250 30.94 1.64 -3.88
N PRO A 251 30.99 0.44 -4.46
CA PRO A 251 32.21 -0.04 -5.11
C PRO A 251 32.49 0.75 -6.38
N ASN A 252 33.77 0.88 -6.75
CA ASN A 252 34.13 1.42 -8.07
C ASN A 252 33.86 0.37 -9.17
N ASN A 253 34.13 -0.90 -8.87
CA ASN A 253 33.84 -2.04 -9.73
C ASN A 253 33.16 -3.16 -8.93
N PRO A 254 32.28 -3.98 -9.54
CA PRO A 254 31.64 -5.10 -8.85
C PRO A 254 32.60 -6.02 -8.08
N SER A 255 33.79 -6.29 -8.63
CA SER A 255 34.85 -7.12 -8.02
C SER A 255 35.43 -6.56 -6.71
N ASP A 256 35.22 -5.29 -6.40
CA ASP A 256 35.61 -4.67 -5.12
C ASP A 256 34.78 -5.23 -3.95
N LEU A 257 33.62 -5.83 -4.22
CA LEU A 257 32.75 -6.40 -3.19
C LEU A 257 33.08 -7.85 -2.86
N PHE A 258 33.74 -8.57 -3.77
CA PHE A 258 33.95 -10.02 -3.68
C PHE A 258 35.41 -10.35 -3.38
N ASP A 259 35.63 -11.39 -2.58
CA ASP A 259 36.97 -11.95 -2.38
C ASP A 259 37.52 -12.49 -3.69
N ASP A 260 38.84 -12.42 -3.88
CA ASP A 260 39.50 -12.77 -5.15
C ASP A 260 39.33 -14.25 -5.55
N SER A 261 38.84 -15.10 -4.63
CA SER A 261 38.49 -16.50 -4.91
C SER A 261 37.11 -16.72 -5.53
N VAL A 262 36.27 -15.69 -5.60
CA VAL A 262 34.92 -15.79 -6.17
C VAL A 262 35.00 -15.59 -7.69
N SER A 263 34.37 -16.48 -8.45
CA SER A 263 34.25 -16.37 -9.92
C SER A 263 32.85 -15.93 -10.35
N PHE A 264 32.69 -15.44 -11.58
CA PHE A 264 31.37 -15.12 -12.11
C PHE A 264 30.49 -16.38 -12.24
N GLU A 265 31.09 -17.53 -12.57
CA GLU A 265 30.39 -18.82 -12.63
C GLU A 265 29.74 -19.19 -11.29
N GLU A 266 30.39 -18.90 -10.16
CA GLU A 266 29.80 -19.08 -8.83
C GLU A 266 28.56 -18.20 -8.64
N LEU A 267 28.63 -16.93 -9.06
CA LEU A 267 27.51 -15.99 -8.97
C LEU A 267 26.33 -16.44 -9.85
N THR A 268 26.61 -16.90 -11.07
CA THR A 268 25.59 -17.47 -11.97
C THR A 268 24.92 -18.69 -11.36
N ARG A 269 25.70 -19.62 -10.76
CA ARG A 269 25.16 -20.79 -10.04
C ARG A 269 24.28 -20.38 -8.85
N LYS A 270 24.50 -19.20 -8.27
CA LYS A 270 23.71 -18.61 -7.18
C LYS A 270 22.53 -17.76 -7.65
N GLY A 271 22.28 -17.70 -8.97
CA GLY A 271 21.08 -17.10 -9.56
C GLY A 271 21.31 -15.78 -10.29
N VAL A 272 22.54 -15.26 -10.35
CA VAL A 272 22.85 -14.06 -11.13
C VAL A 272 22.60 -14.31 -12.61
N SER A 273 21.73 -13.50 -13.22
CA SER A 273 21.37 -13.59 -14.64
C SER A 273 20.78 -12.25 -15.13
N SER A 274 20.47 -12.14 -16.42
CA SER A 274 19.73 -10.99 -16.96
C SER A 274 18.33 -10.83 -16.37
N ASP A 275 17.69 -11.92 -15.97
CA ASP A 275 16.34 -11.90 -15.36
C ASP A 275 16.39 -11.67 -13.85
N ALA A 276 17.57 -11.82 -13.24
CA ALA A 276 17.82 -11.63 -11.82
C ALA A 276 19.20 -10.98 -11.60
N PRO A 277 19.41 -9.73 -12.07
CA PRO A 277 20.69 -9.05 -11.94
C PRO A 277 21.00 -8.73 -10.47
N PRO A 278 22.28 -8.68 -10.09
CA PRO A 278 22.67 -8.47 -8.72
C PRO A 278 22.55 -6.99 -8.34
N VAL A 279 22.05 -6.74 -7.13
CA VAL A 279 21.95 -5.42 -6.52
C VAL A 279 22.65 -5.41 -5.16
N MET A 280 23.16 -4.26 -4.74
CA MET A 280 23.67 -4.03 -3.39
C MET A 280 22.75 -3.09 -2.64
N VAL A 281 22.44 -3.41 -1.38
CA VAL A 281 21.77 -2.50 -0.46
C VAL A 281 22.71 -1.35 -0.12
N SER A 282 22.46 -0.18 -0.69
CA SER A 282 23.33 1.00 -0.54
C SER A 282 22.99 1.82 0.70
N ASN A 283 21.72 1.82 1.13
CA ASN A 283 21.29 2.55 2.31
C ASN A 283 20.13 1.85 3.01
N VAL A 284 20.15 1.80 4.34
CA VAL A 284 19.07 1.29 5.17
C VAL A 284 18.61 2.39 6.12
N ALA A 285 17.31 2.65 6.14
CA ALA A 285 16.68 3.56 7.08
C ALA A 285 16.24 2.79 8.33
N TYR A 286 16.61 3.33 9.49
CA TYR A 286 16.29 2.78 10.80
C TYR A 286 15.35 3.71 11.54
N GLY A 287 14.33 3.13 12.16
CA GLY A 287 13.33 3.87 12.91
C GLY A 287 12.09 3.04 13.13
N ARG A 288 10.91 3.64 12.88
CA ARG A 288 9.59 3.02 13.07
C ARG A 288 8.65 3.35 11.94
N THR A 289 7.68 2.47 11.71
CA THR A 289 6.57 2.77 10.80
C THR A 289 5.26 2.60 11.53
N ILE A 290 4.44 3.64 11.55
CA ILE A 290 3.11 3.61 12.16
C ILE A 290 2.09 3.64 11.04
N TYR A 291 1.26 2.60 10.98
CA TYR A 291 0.11 2.58 10.10
C TYR A 291 -1.14 2.97 10.87
N VAL A 292 -1.91 3.89 10.31
CA VAL A 292 -3.18 4.36 10.86
C VAL A 292 -4.29 4.03 9.87
N LYS A 293 -5.23 3.19 10.27
CA LYS A 293 -6.47 2.92 9.54
C LYS A 293 -7.59 3.80 10.11
N LEU A 294 -8.28 4.52 9.23
CA LEU A 294 -9.52 5.23 9.52
C LEU A 294 -10.65 4.54 8.75
N GLU A 295 -11.65 4.04 9.45
CA GLU A 295 -12.73 3.23 8.87
C GLU A 295 -14.09 3.79 9.30
N THR A 296 -15.03 3.91 8.37
CA THR A 296 -16.40 4.37 8.67
C THR A 296 -17.45 3.64 7.83
N SER A 297 -18.65 3.49 8.38
CA SER A 297 -19.85 3.08 7.63
C SER A 297 -20.50 4.23 6.85
N SER A 298 -20.12 5.48 7.15
CA SER A 298 -20.77 6.67 6.60
C SER A 298 -20.74 6.69 5.07
N LYS A 299 -21.88 7.01 4.48
CA LYS A 299 -22.04 7.18 3.03
C LYS A 299 -21.82 8.60 2.56
N SER A 300 -21.43 9.52 3.45
CA SER A 300 -21.15 10.91 3.06
C SER A 300 -20.06 10.98 1.98
N LYS A 301 -20.21 11.91 1.04
CA LYS A 301 -19.17 12.22 0.03
C LYS A 301 -17.96 12.89 0.65
N ASP A 302 -18.11 13.45 1.85
CA ASP A 302 -17.08 14.23 2.53
C ASP A 302 -16.14 13.38 3.40
N VAL A 303 -16.32 12.04 3.46
CA VAL A 303 -15.50 11.14 4.30
C VAL A 303 -14.00 11.32 4.06
N GLN A 304 -13.57 11.39 2.79
CA GLN A 304 -12.15 11.59 2.49
C GLN A 304 -11.66 12.95 3.01
N ALA A 305 -12.45 14.02 2.87
CA ALA A 305 -12.10 15.34 3.36
C ALA A 305 -12.05 15.37 4.89
N ALA A 306 -13.02 14.73 5.55
CA ALA A 306 -13.08 14.59 7.01
C ALA A 306 -11.85 13.86 7.56
N PHE A 307 -11.48 12.72 6.98
CA PHE A 307 -10.29 11.97 7.38
C PHE A 307 -8.99 12.76 7.15
N LYS A 308 -8.85 13.46 6.02
CA LYS A 308 -7.68 14.33 5.77
C LYS A 308 -7.59 15.48 6.76
N ALA A 309 -8.73 16.08 7.12
CA ALA A 309 -8.77 17.15 8.12
C ALA A 309 -8.32 16.62 9.49
N LEU A 310 -8.78 15.43 9.86
CA LEU A 310 -8.38 14.77 11.11
C LEU A 310 -6.87 14.49 11.16
N LEU A 311 -6.28 14.00 10.07
CA LEU A 311 -4.85 13.67 10.00
C LEU A 311 -3.92 14.90 10.02
N LYS A 312 -4.34 16.03 9.43
CA LYS A 312 -3.49 17.22 9.25
C LYS A 312 -3.40 18.13 10.46
N ASP A 313 -4.46 18.23 11.27
CA ASP A 313 -4.60 19.35 12.20
C ASP A 313 -4.79 18.86 13.63
N ALA A 314 -3.75 19.01 14.47
CA ALA A 314 -3.75 18.56 15.87
C ALA A 314 -4.41 19.57 16.83
N ASN A 315 -4.63 20.80 16.38
CA ASN A 315 -5.06 21.92 17.23
C ASN A 315 -6.50 22.38 16.99
N THR A 316 -7.21 21.80 16.02
CA THR A 316 -8.62 22.07 15.79
C THR A 316 -9.44 20.88 16.26
N ASN A 317 -10.50 21.13 17.04
CA ASN A 317 -11.49 20.13 17.40
C ASN A 317 -12.33 19.76 16.16
N VAL A 318 -11.71 19.23 15.11
CA VAL A 318 -12.37 18.82 13.87
C VAL A 318 -13.45 17.78 14.19
N GLU A 319 -13.20 16.93 15.18
CA GLU A 319 -14.17 15.98 15.73
C GLU A 319 -15.43 16.65 16.30
N THR A 320 -15.31 17.87 16.85
CA THR A 320 -16.45 18.65 17.37
C THR A 320 -16.97 19.68 16.37
N SER A 321 -16.38 19.79 15.18
CA SER A 321 -16.91 20.65 14.12
C SER A 321 -18.20 20.02 13.58
N GLY A 322 -19.31 20.77 13.59
CA GLY A 322 -20.62 20.26 13.19
C GLY A 322 -20.66 19.72 11.75
N GLN A 323 -19.68 20.08 10.91
CA GLN A 323 -19.60 19.66 9.51
C GLN A 323 -19.30 18.17 9.34
N TYR A 324 -18.46 17.57 10.20
CA TYR A 324 -18.01 16.18 10.05
C TYR A 324 -18.35 15.28 11.24
N LYS A 325 -19.02 15.82 12.26
CA LYS A 325 -19.37 15.11 13.50
C LYS A 325 -20.01 13.74 13.24
N ASP A 326 -21.04 13.69 12.39
CA ASP A 326 -21.77 12.46 12.08
C ASP A 326 -20.87 11.39 11.42
N ILE A 327 -19.88 11.81 10.62
CA ILE A 327 -18.90 10.90 10.01
C ILE A 327 -18.02 10.28 11.10
N PHE A 328 -17.52 11.09 12.04
CA PHE A 328 -16.62 10.62 13.09
C PHE A 328 -17.32 9.75 14.14
N GLU A 329 -18.60 10.01 14.47
CA GLU A 329 -19.39 9.14 15.34
C GLU A 329 -19.51 7.71 14.76
N GLU A 330 -19.64 7.60 13.44
CA GLU A 330 -19.64 6.35 12.69
C GLU A 330 -18.24 5.81 12.35
N SER A 331 -17.16 6.48 12.77
CA SER A 331 -15.80 6.08 12.44
C SER A 331 -15.14 5.26 13.55
N SER A 332 -14.08 4.51 13.21
CA SER A 332 -13.16 3.86 14.13
C SER A 332 -11.74 4.00 13.59
N PHE A 333 -10.78 4.16 14.50
CA PHE A 333 -9.38 4.37 14.18
C PHE A 333 -8.55 3.23 14.73
N THR A 334 -7.57 2.77 13.96
CA THR A 334 -6.63 1.72 14.37
C THR A 334 -5.22 2.16 14.07
N ALA A 335 -4.33 2.15 15.06
CA ALA A 335 -2.90 2.36 14.86
C ALA A 335 -2.14 1.06 15.10
N VAL A 336 -1.15 0.78 14.26
CA VAL A 336 -0.17 -0.31 14.45
C VAL A 336 1.22 0.26 14.27
N VAL A 337 2.10 0.00 15.23
CA VAL A 337 3.53 0.37 15.18
C VAL A 337 4.35 -0.86 14.78
N LEU A 338 5.10 -0.74 13.68
CA LEU A 338 6.09 -1.73 13.22
C LEU A 338 7.52 -1.21 13.45
N GLY A 339 8.45 -2.15 13.71
CA GLY A 339 9.85 -1.85 14.01
C GLY A 339 10.10 -1.65 15.52
N GLY A 340 9.82 -2.68 16.34
CA GLY A 340 9.90 -2.62 17.80
C GLY A 340 10.02 -4.01 18.46
N ASP A 341 10.18 -4.05 19.79
CA ASP A 341 10.15 -5.31 20.55
C ASP A 341 8.80 -6.02 20.36
N SER A 342 8.87 -7.22 19.79
CA SER A 342 7.78 -8.04 19.26
C SER A 342 6.66 -8.40 20.25
N GLN A 343 6.89 -8.24 21.55
CA GLN A 343 5.84 -8.46 22.56
C GLN A 343 4.74 -7.39 22.56
N LYS A 344 4.93 -6.30 21.81
CA LYS A 344 4.02 -5.16 21.72
C LYS A 344 3.91 -4.64 20.29
N HIS A 345 3.46 -5.47 19.35
CA HIS A 345 2.68 -4.93 18.23
C HIS A 345 1.44 -4.28 18.85
N ASN A 346 1.57 -3.04 19.30
CA ASN A 346 0.54 -2.29 20.00
C ASN A 346 -0.48 -1.86 18.97
N GLN A 347 -1.31 -2.80 18.55
CA GLN A 347 -2.54 -2.46 17.86
C GLN A 347 -3.42 -1.73 18.85
N VAL A 348 -3.66 -0.45 18.59
CA VAL A 348 -4.58 0.37 19.37
C VAL A 348 -5.78 0.64 18.48
N VAL A 349 -6.95 0.20 18.92
CA VAL A 349 -8.23 0.53 18.30
C VAL A 349 -8.91 1.55 19.21
N SER A 350 -9.20 2.73 18.68
CA SER A 350 -9.87 3.80 19.43
C SER A 350 -10.97 4.46 18.60
N LYS A 351 -11.90 5.08 19.32
CA LYS A 351 -12.90 6.03 18.81
C LYS A 351 -12.41 7.48 18.93
N ASP A 352 -11.40 7.73 19.75
CA ASP A 352 -10.78 9.03 19.97
C ASP A 352 -9.46 9.10 19.19
N PHE A 353 -9.36 10.00 18.23
CA PHE A 353 -8.15 10.12 17.41
C PHE A 353 -6.95 10.67 18.22
N ASN A 354 -7.18 11.28 19.38
CA ASN A 354 -6.08 11.75 20.25
C ASN A 354 -5.23 10.59 20.77
N ASP A 355 -5.79 9.39 20.94
CA ASP A 355 -5.01 8.20 21.29
C ASP A 355 -4.02 7.85 20.17
N ILE A 356 -4.44 8.00 18.91
CA ILE A 356 -3.60 7.78 17.74
C ILE A 356 -2.51 8.86 17.65
N ARG A 357 -2.85 10.13 17.92
CA ARG A 357 -1.86 11.22 17.95
C ARG A 357 -0.76 10.97 18.98
N LYS A 358 -1.12 10.56 20.20
CA LYS A 358 -0.15 10.21 21.25
C LYS A 358 0.78 9.10 20.79
N ILE A 359 0.28 8.06 20.13
CA ILE A 359 1.12 6.98 19.60
C ILE A 359 2.13 7.52 18.57
N ILE A 360 1.69 8.43 17.69
CA ILE A 360 2.58 9.05 16.70
C ILE A 360 3.65 9.90 17.40
N GLU A 361 3.28 10.71 18.39
CA GLU A 361 4.17 11.58 19.16
C GLU A 361 5.17 10.79 20.02
N ASP A 362 4.70 9.79 20.77
CA ASP A 362 5.51 8.95 21.67
C ASP A 362 6.60 8.16 20.93
N ASN A 363 6.41 7.91 19.64
CA ASN A 363 7.37 7.19 18.79
C ASN A 363 8.23 8.13 17.93
N ALA A 364 8.02 9.45 17.98
CA ALA A 364 8.66 10.42 17.08
C ALA A 364 10.11 10.77 17.43
N GLU A 365 10.65 10.30 18.55
CA GLU A 365 12.02 10.61 18.99
C GLU A 365 12.81 9.34 19.31
N PHE A 366 14.04 9.27 18.81
CA PHE A 366 14.95 8.17 19.11
C PHE A 366 15.47 8.25 20.54
N SER A 367 15.54 7.10 21.22
CA SER A 367 16.28 6.95 22.47
C SER A 367 16.69 5.50 22.68
N LEU A 368 17.57 5.22 23.63
CA LEU A 368 17.90 3.82 23.98
C LEU A 368 16.68 3.03 24.52
N LYS A 369 15.67 3.73 25.05
CA LYS A 369 14.39 3.13 25.46
C LYS A 369 13.43 2.96 24.28
N ASN A 370 13.69 3.64 23.18
CA ASN A 370 12.94 3.61 21.93
C ASN A 370 13.87 3.21 20.76
N PRO A 371 14.37 1.96 20.74
CA PRO A 371 15.37 1.54 19.76
C PRO A 371 14.81 1.59 18.34
N ALA A 372 15.74 1.75 17.39
CA ALA A 372 15.47 1.81 15.96
C ALA A 372 15.57 0.41 15.34
N TYR A 373 14.72 0.13 14.36
CA TYR A 373 14.75 -1.10 13.56
C TYR A 373 14.80 -0.75 12.07
N PRO A 374 15.36 -1.62 11.21
CA PRO A 374 15.39 -1.36 9.79
C PRO A 374 13.95 -1.35 9.23
N ILE A 375 13.51 -0.23 8.67
CA ILE A 375 12.13 -0.03 8.17
C ILE A 375 12.05 0.06 6.64
N SER A 376 13.13 0.52 5.99
CA SER A 376 13.23 0.53 4.54
C SER A 376 14.67 0.51 4.08
N TYR A 377 14.89 0.24 2.80
CA TYR A 377 16.21 0.30 2.19
C TYR A 377 16.14 0.76 0.75
N THR A 378 17.27 1.25 0.24
CA THR A 378 17.49 1.46 -1.19
C THR A 378 18.57 0.51 -1.66
N SER A 379 18.51 0.12 -2.93
CA SER A 379 19.53 -0.72 -3.56
C SER A 379 20.03 -0.10 -4.85
N VAL A 380 21.25 -0.48 -5.25
CA VAL A 380 21.85 -0.10 -6.52
C VAL A 380 22.21 -1.34 -7.33
N PHE A 381 22.04 -1.29 -8.65
CA PHE A 381 22.52 -2.35 -9.53
C PHE A 381 24.04 -2.38 -9.55
N LEU A 382 24.64 -3.56 -9.40
CA LEU A 382 26.11 -3.67 -9.38
C LEU A 382 26.74 -3.25 -10.72
N LYS A 383 26.01 -3.37 -11.83
CA LYS A 383 26.50 -3.08 -13.17
C LYS A 383 26.94 -1.62 -13.36
N ASP A 384 26.16 -0.69 -12.82
CA ASP A 384 26.29 0.74 -13.12
C ASP A 384 26.05 1.66 -11.91
N ASN A 385 25.88 1.08 -10.71
CA ASN A 385 25.51 1.77 -9.49
C ASN A 385 24.21 2.60 -9.60
N SER A 386 23.36 2.34 -10.60
CA SER A 386 22.06 2.99 -10.73
C SER A 386 21.09 2.50 -9.66
N ILE A 387 20.19 3.38 -9.20
CA ILE A 387 19.22 3.03 -8.16
C ILE A 387 18.20 2.03 -8.70
N ALA A 388 17.98 0.96 -7.94
CA ALA A 388 16.93 -0.02 -8.22
C ALA A 388 15.57 0.54 -7.76
N ALA A 389 14.68 0.81 -8.73
CA ALA A 389 13.32 1.25 -8.49
C ALA A 389 12.33 0.12 -8.81
N VAL A 390 11.29 -0.04 -7.98
CA VAL A 390 10.20 -0.99 -8.24
C VAL A 390 9.10 -0.27 -8.99
N HIS A 391 8.80 -0.69 -10.22
CA HIS A 391 7.81 0.00 -11.07
C HIS A 391 6.44 -0.67 -10.95
N ASN A 392 5.55 -0.13 -10.13
CA ASN A 392 4.20 -0.67 -9.95
C ASN A 392 3.24 -0.09 -10.98
N ASN A 393 2.39 -0.93 -11.55
CA ASN A 393 1.27 -0.53 -12.40
C ASN A 393 0.04 -1.38 -12.07
N THR A 394 -1.07 -0.77 -11.67
CA THR A 394 -2.31 -1.48 -11.33
C THR A 394 -3.55 -0.70 -11.71
N ASP A 395 -4.56 -1.40 -12.20
CA ASP A 395 -5.92 -0.87 -12.29
C ASP A 395 -6.68 -1.16 -10.99
N TYR A 396 -7.67 -0.33 -10.69
CA TYR A 396 -8.60 -0.55 -9.57
C TYR A 396 -9.94 0.13 -9.84
N ILE A 397 -10.95 -0.27 -9.08
CA ILE A 397 -12.27 0.38 -9.09
C ILE A 397 -12.38 1.29 -7.88
N GLU A 398 -12.45 2.59 -8.13
CA GLU A 398 -12.88 3.55 -7.12
C GLU A 398 -14.39 3.40 -6.92
N THR A 399 -14.79 3.05 -5.71
CA THR A 399 -16.20 2.89 -5.33
C THR A 399 -16.63 4.05 -4.46
N THR A 400 -17.67 4.77 -4.86
CA THR A 400 -18.33 5.79 -4.04
C THR A 400 -19.77 5.37 -3.78
N ALA A 401 -20.23 5.54 -2.54
CA ALA A 401 -21.61 5.26 -2.17
C ALA A 401 -22.26 6.57 -1.69
N THR A 402 -23.49 6.82 -2.13
CA THR A 402 -24.36 7.92 -1.69
C THR A 402 -25.65 7.32 -1.13
N GLU A 403 -26.09 7.80 0.02
CA GLU A 403 -27.29 7.31 0.67
C GLU A 403 -28.42 8.33 0.58
N TYR A 404 -29.62 7.84 0.29
CA TYR A 404 -30.84 8.61 0.23
C TYR A 404 -31.84 8.05 1.26
N SER A 405 -32.49 8.96 1.99
CA SER A 405 -33.48 8.63 3.01
C SER A 405 -34.89 8.93 2.52
N LYS A 406 -35.88 8.18 3.02
CA LYS A 406 -37.29 8.45 2.75
C LYS A 406 -37.68 9.85 3.24
N GLY A 407 -38.69 10.42 2.59
CA GLY A 407 -39.29 11.68 2.98
C GLY A 407 -40.80 11.61 3.03
N SER A 408 -41.42 12.74 3.29
CA SER A 408 -42.87 12.89 3.16
C SER A 408 -43.20 14.30 2.71
N ILE A 409 -44.35 14.46 2.05
CA ILE A 409 -44.96 15.76 1.80
C ILE A 409 -46.17 15.88 2.71
N LEU A 410 -46.16 16.86 3.61
CA LEU A 410 -47.34 17.26 4.38
C LEU A 410 -48.06 18.34 3.59
N LEU A 411 -49.24 18.02 3.06
CA LEU A 411 -50.14 19.01 2.48
C LEU A 411 -51.07 19.53 3.58
N ASP A 412 -51.21 20.85 3.66
CA ASP A 412 -52.10 21.54 4.59
C ASP A 412 -52.87 22.65 3.86
N HIS A 413 -54.20 22.53 3.83
CA HIS A 413 -55.10 23.50 3.22
C HIS A 413 -56.07 24.06 4.25
N TYR A 414 -55.87 25.32 4.59
CA TYR A 414 -56.74 26.10 5.47
C TYR A 414 -57.32 27.34 4.79
N GLY A 415 -57.18 27.47 3.46
CA GLY A 415 -57.67 28.59 2.68
C GLY A 415 -59.19 28.56 2.47
N ALA A 416 -59.82 29.73 2.44
CA ALA A 416 -61.26 29.89 2.25
C ALA A 416 -61.67 29.74 0.76
N TYR A 417 -61.30 28.62 0.13
CA TYR A 417 -61.57 28.28 -1.28
C TYR A 417 -61.45 26.76 -1.50
N VAL A 418 -61.95 26.27 -2.63
CA VAL A 418 -61.68 24.90 -3.09
C VAL A 418 -60.31 24.88 -3.75
N ALA A 419 -59.46 23.93 -3.39
CA ALA A 419 -58.14 23.76 -3.97
C ALA A 419 -58.00 22.40 -4.66
N GLN A 420 -57.10 22.33 -5.63
CA GLN A 420 -56.62 21.09 -6.22
C GLN A 420 -55.10 21.08 -6.18
N PHE A 421 -54.53 19.91 -5.88
CA PHE A 421 -53.10 19.70 -5.90
C PHE A 421 -52.72 18.77 -7.04
N GLU A 422 -51.52 18.93 -7.58
CA GLU A 422 -50.83 17.93 -8.39
C GLU A 422 -49.49 17.67 -7.72
N VAL A 423 -49.31 16.45 -7.20
CA VAL A 423 -48.05 16.01 -6.60
C VAL A 423 -47.52 14.84 -7.42
N ALA A 424 -46.32 15.00 -7.98
CA ALA A 424 -45.69 14.00 -8.83
C ALA A 424 -44.20 13.90 -8.52
N TRP A 425 -43.62 12.73 -8.75
CA TRP A 425 -42.18 12.47 -8.59
C TRP A 425 -41.74 11.33 -9.50
N ASP A 426 -40.44 11.18 -9.68
CA ASP A 426 -39.87 10.01 -10.34
C ASP A 426 -39.17 9.13 -9.31
N GLU A 427 -39.44 7.83 -9.34
CA GLU A 427 -38.66 6.83 -8.64
C GLU A 427 -37.51 6.39 -9.56
N PHE A 428 -36.26 6.66 -9.16
CA PHE A 428 -35.10 6.28 -9.95
C PHE A 428 -34.53 4.93 -9.53
N SER A 429 -34.03 4.19 -10.50
CA SER A 429 -33.34 2.90 -10.35
C SER A 429 -32.24 2.78 -11.42
N TYR A 430 -31.46 1.71 -11.39
CA TYR A 430 -30.41 1.46 -12.38
C TYR A 430 -30.60 0.09 -13.01
N ASP A 431 -30.39 0.01 -14.32
CA ASP A 431 -30.39 -1.26 -15.05
C ASP A 431 -29.07 -2.03 -14.87
N GLU A 432 -28.98 -3.21 -15.50
CA GLU A 432 -27.81 -4.09 -15.47
C GLU A 432 -26.53 -3.43 -15.99
N ASN A 433 -26.66 -2.39 -16.81
CA ASN A 433 -25.54 -1.63 -17.39
C ASN A 433 -25.25 -0.34 -16.61
N GLY A 434 -25.95 -0.09 -15.51
CA GLY A 434 -25.86 1.13 -14.71
C GLY A 434 -26.49 2.36 -15.34
N LYS A 435 -27.37 2.20 -16.32
CA LYS A 435 -28.15 3.30 -16.88
C LYS A 435 -29.34 3.58 -15.97
N GLU A 436 -29.57 4.86 -15.70
CA GLU A 436 -30.69 5.29 -14.88
C GLU A 436 -32.03 5.05 -15.57
N VAL A 437 -32.98 4.48 -14.83
CA VAL A 437 -34.36 4.21 -15.24
C VAL A 437 -35.29 4.96 -14.29
N LEU A 438 -36.19 5.77 -14.85
CA LEU A 438 -37.15 6.59 -14.11
C LEU A 438 -38.55 5.99 -14.24
N SER A 439 -39.20 5.75 -13.11
CA SER A 439 -40.61 5.41 -13.03
C SER A 439 -41.39 6.62 -12.51
N HIS A 440 -42.15 7.26 -13.38
CA HIS A 440 -43.01 8.38 -12.99
C HIS A 440 -44.13 7.94 -12.05
N LYS A 441 -44.39 8.74 -11.02
CA LYS A 441 -45.45 8.54 -10.03
C LYS A 441 -46.23 9.83 -9.83
N THR A 442 -47.50 9.68 -9.51
CA THR A 442 -48.40 10.79 -9.20
C THR A 442 -49.23 10.39 -7.99
N TRP A 443 -49.49 11.34 -7.09
CA TRP A 443 -50.38 11.10 -5.96
C TRP A 443 -51.82 10.84 -6.43
N ASP A 444 -52.44 9.77 -5.93
CA ASP A 444 -53.75 9.25 -6.37
C ASP A 444 -54.93 10.23 -6.22
N GLU A 445 -54.77 11.29 -5.43
CA GLU A 445 -55.79 12.33 -5.26
C GLU A 445 -55.44 13.64 -5.96
N SER A 446 -54.43 13.63 -6.82
CA SER A 446 -54.13 14.78 -7.68
C SER A 446 -55.37 15.17 -8.48
N TRP A 447 -55.59 16.48 -8.62
CA TRP A 447 -56.73 17.10 -9.29
C TRP A 447 -58.11 16.86 -8.66
N LYS A 448 -58.20 16.26 -7.47
CA LYS A 448 -59.45 16.16 -6.73
C LYS A 448 -59.68 17.42 -5.88
N ASP A 449 -60.92 17.88 -5.83
CA ASP A 449 -61.31 19.05 -5.05
C ASP A 449 -61.11 18.82 -3.55
N LYS A 450 -60.44 19.77 -2.89
CA LYS A 450 -60.18 19.80 -1.44
C LYS A 450 -60.71 21.08 -0.83
N THR A 451 -61.47 20.96 0.25
CA THR A 451 -62.02 22.08 1.03
C THR A 451 -61.27 22.23 2.35
N ALA A 452 -61.18 23.46 2.87
CA ALA A 452 -60.61 23.67 4.20
C ALA A 452 -61.51 23.09 5.31
N HIS A 453 -60.96 22.54 6.40
CA HIS A 453 -59.55 22.19 6.60
C HIS A 453 -59.25 20.81 5.97
N PHE A 454 -58.19 20.72 5.17
CA PHE A 454 -57.71 19.44 4.62
C PHE A 454 -56.23 19.28 4.91
N SER A 455 -55.84 18.13 5.47
CA SER A 455 -54.44 17.79 5.68
C SER A 455 -54.20 16.32 5.37
N THR A 456 -53.07 16.05 4.71
CA THR A 456 -52.66 14.69 4.36
C THR A 456 -51.15 14.59 4.29
N VAL A 457 -50.63 13.37 4.50
CA VAL A 457 -49.21 13.06 4.37
C VAL A 457 -49.02 12.12 3.18
N ILE A 458 -48.16 12.51 2.25
CA ILE A 458 -47.79 11.72 1.08
C ILE A 458 -46.39 11.15 1.34
N PRO A 459 -46.23 9.84 1.61
CA PRO A 459 -44.91 9.25 1.81
C PRO A 459 -44.14 9.20 0.50
N LEU A 460 -42.87 9.58 0.54
CA LEU A 460 -41.95 9.48 -0.60
C LEU A 460 -40.86 8.43 -0.31
N PRO A 461 -40.67 7.43 -1.19
CA PRO A 461 -39.58 6.49 -1.03
C PRO A 461 -38.21 7.18 -1.14
N PRO A 462 -37.14 6.56 -0.60
CA PRO A 462 -35.79 7.15 -0.60
C PRO A 462 -35.21 7.38 -2.00
N ASN A 463 -35.70 6.67 -3.02
CA ASN A 463 -35.31 6.86 -4.41
C ASN A 463 -36.23 7.82 -5.19
N SER A 464 -36.92 8.74 -4.50
CA SER A 464 -37.69 9.80 -5.15
C SER A 464 -36.79 10.96 -5.59
N LYS A 465 -36.99 11.43 -6.82
CA LYS A 465 -36.40 12.67 -7.34
C LYS A 465 -37.38 13.40 -8.26
N ASN A 466 -36.98 14.56 -8.78
CA ASN A 466 -37.80 15.40 -9.66
C ASN A 466 -39.19 15.69 -9.06
N ILE A 467 -39.23 15.94 -7.74
CA ILE A 467 -40.49 16.16 -7.02
C ILE A 467 -41.12 17.46 -7.53
N ARG A 468 -42.39 17.37 -7.95
CA ARG A 468 -43.22 18.47 -8.39
C ARG A 468 -44.39 18.65 -7.44
N ILE A 469 -44.59 19.88 -7.00
CA ILE A 469 -45.68 20.27 -6.11
C ILE A 469 -46.38 21.45 -6.77
N TYR A 470 -47.62 21.21 -7.19
CA TYR A 470 -48.47 22.22 -7.80
C TYR A 470 -49.78 22.31 -7.02
N ALA A 471 -50.26 23.54 -6.81
CA ALA A 471 -51.54 23.81 -6.16
C ALA A 471 -52.28 24.93 -6.89
N ARG A 472 -53.59 24.78 -7.07
CA ARG A 472 -54.46 25.80 -7.65
C ARG A 472 -55.76 25.95 -6.86
N GLU A 473 -56.28 27.17 -6.78
CA GLU A 473 -57.59 27.47 -6.19
C GLU A 473 -58.66 27.66 -7.26
N CYS A 474 -59.89 27.28 -6.95
CA CYS A 474 -61.06 27.59 -7.75
C CYS A 474 -61.55 28.99 -7.40
N THR A 475 -61.40 29.95 -8.32
CA THR A 475 -61.77 31.36 -8.05
C THR A 475 -63.26 31.64 -8.23
N GLY A 476 -63.96 30.79 -9.00
CA GLY A 476 -65.34 31.03 -9.44
C GLY A 476 -65.49 32.17 -10.47
N LEU A 477 -64.39 32.71 -11.01
CA LEU A 477 -64.39 33.74 -12.04
C LEU A 477 -64.35 33.09 -13.42
N ALA A 478 -65.33 33.41 -14.28
CA ALA A 478 -65.46 32.81 -15.62
C ALA A 478 -64.20 32.97 -16.51
N TRP A 479 -63.39 33.99 -16.26
CA TRP A 479 -62.16 34.30 -17.02
C TRP A 479 -60.86 33.82 -16.35
N ASP A 480 -60.93 33.29 -15.12
CA ASP A 480 -59.77 32.84 -14.32
C ASP A 480 -60.18 31.70 -13.37
N TRP A 481 -60.89 30.70 -13.89
CA TRP A 481 -61.62 29.71 -13.07
C TRP A 481 -60.73 28.97 -12.08
N TRP A 482 -59.48 28.74 -12.45
CA TRP A 482 -58.45 28.18 -11.60
C TRP A 482 -57.22 29.09 -11.59
N ARG A 483 -56.79 29.50 -10.39
CA ARG A 483 -55.56 30.28 -10.20
C ARG A 483 -54.50 29.45 -9.53
N THR A 484 -53.30 29.43 -10.09
CA THR A 484 -52.12 28.79 -9.49
C THR A 484 -51.73 29.50 -8.20
N ILE A 485 -51.50 28.73 -7.14
CA ILE A 485 -51.00 29.19 -5.83
C ILE A 485 -49.54 28.78 -5.65
N ILE A 486 -49.20 27.54 -6.02
CA ILE A 486 -47.86 26.96 -5.93
C ILE A 486 -47.57 26.26 -7.25
N ASP A 487 -46.37 26.41 -7.79
CA ASP A 487 -45.87 25.69 -8.96
C ASP A 487 -44.35 25.49 -8.85
N GLU A 488 -43.97 24.49 -8.05
CA GLU A 488 -42.57 24.23 -7.72
C GLU A 488 -42.09 22.92 -8.35
N TYR A 489 -40.90 22.97 -8.93
CA TYR A 489 -40.25 21.85 -9.62
C TYR A 489 -38.91 21.52 -8.96
N ASN A 490 -38.51 20.25 -9.02
CA ASN A 490 -37.24 19.76 -8.47
C ASN A 490 -37.08 20.08 -6.98
N VAL A 491 -38.18 19.98 -6.22
CA VAL A 491 -38.14 20.15 -4.77
C VAL A 491 -37.20 19.08 -4.19
N PRO A 492 -36.16 19.44 -3.41
CA PRO A 492 -35.25 18.46 -2.82
C PRO A 492 -35.99 17.53 -1.86
N LEU A 493 -35.68 16.24 -1.91
CA LEU A 493 -36.20 15.28 -0.95
C LEU A 493 -35.62 15.59 0.44
N SER A 494 -36.49 15.92 1.39
CA SER A 494 -36.18 16.12 2.81
C SER A 494 -37.00 15.16 3.67
N ASN A 495 -36.70 15.08 4.97
CA ASN A 495 -37.45 14.23 5.91
C ASN A 495 -38.95 14.56 5.93
N GLU A 496 -39.30 15.84 5.78
CA GLU A 496 -40.67 16.34 5.73
C GLU A 496 -40.67 17.65 4.92
N ILE A 497 -41.42 17.68 3.82
CA ILE A 497 -41.66 18.84 2.96
C ILE A 497 -43.05 19.38 3.34
N LYS A 498 -43.13 20.57 3.94
CA LYS A 498 -44.39 21.15 4.39
C LYS A 498 -44.95 22.09 3.35
N VAL A 499 -46.07 21.73 2.76
CA VAL A 499 -46.79 22.52 1.76
C VAL A 499 -48.06 23.04 2.41
N SER A 500 -48.13 24.35 2.58
CA SER A 500 -49.27 25.01 3.20
C SER A 500 -49.90 26.01 2.24
N ILE A 501 -51.21 25.90 2.02
CA ILE A 501 -52.01 26.88 1.28
C ILE A 501 -53.11 27.47 2.16
N GLY A 502 -53.34 28.77 2.03
CA GLY A 502 -54.17 29.57 2.93
C GLY A 502 -54.73 30.83 2.27
N GLY A 503 -55.30 31.72 3.10
CA GLY A 503 -55.85 33.01 2.65
C GLY A 503 -57.29 32.91 2.16
N THR A 504 -57.69 33.86 1.32
CA THR A 504 -59.04 33.91 0.72
C THR A 504 -58.93 33.83 -0.80
N THR A 505 -60.04 33.60 -1.50
CA THR A 505 -60.09 33.47 -2.97
C THR A 505 -59.51 34.69 -3.72
N LEU A 506 -59.50 35.87 -3.09
CA LEU A 506 -58.93 37.09 -3.69
C LEU A 506 -57.42 37.22 -3.43
N HIS A 507 -56.95 36.65 -2.32
CA HIS A 507 -55.58 36.75 -1.86
C HIS A 507 -55.14 35.39 -1.29
N PRO A 508 -54.92 34.37 -2.15
CA PRO A 508 -54.40 33.10 -1.70
C PRO A 508 -52.94 33.25 -1.28
N THR A 509 -52.51 32.41 -0.35
CA THR A 509 -51.11 32.29 0.09
C THR A 509 -50.66 30.85 -0.04
N GLY A 510 -49.43 30.64 -0.53
CA GLY A 510 -48.80 29.31 -0.57
C GLY A 510 -47.38 29.38 -0.02
N ASN A 511 -46.95 28.32 0.67
CA ASN A 511 -45.58 28.18 1.14
C ASN A 511 -45.12 26.72 1.07
N ILE A 512 -43.83 26.52 0.78
CA ILE A 512 -43.13 25.23 0.91
C ILE A 512 -41.94 25.43 1.85
N ASN A 513 -41.92 24.70 2.96
CA ASN A 513 -40.81 24.69 3.93
C ASN A 513 -40.14 23.32 4.03
#